data_AF-A0A963TEK5-F1
#
_entry.id   AF-A0A963TEK5-F1
#
_cell.length_a   1.000
_cell.length_b   1.000
_cell.length_c   1.000
_cell.angle_alpha   90.00
_cell.angle_beta   90.00
_cell.angle_gamma   90.00
#
_symmetry.space_group_name_H-M   'P 1'
#
loop_
_entity.id
_entity.type
_entity.pdbx_description
1 polymer ?
#
loop_
_entity_poly.entity_id
_entity_poly.type
_entity_poly.pdbx_seq_one_letter_code
_entity_poly.pdbx_strand_id
1 'polypeptide(L)'
;MNATPLTAAARRAPKARDQRGFTLIELLVVLVILGLLAGLAGPRVIKYLSGAKSDTAKVQIEQLAAGMDLFILDVGRYPADDEGLQALVEAPSGVNRWNGPYLTKKEVPLDPWGNPYTYRLGDGGKDFEIYTLGADNAEGGEGENADVRHN
;
A
#
# COMPACT_ATOMS: atom_id res chain seq x y z
N MET A 1 91.63 35.07 -23.31
CA MET A 1 90.83 34.19 -22.43
C MET A 1 89.40 34.75 -22.42
N ASN A 2 88.52 34.18 -23.24
CA ASN A 2 87.14 34.66 -23.44
C ASN A 2 86.20 34.01 -22.41
N ALA A 3 85.44 34.83 -21.69
CA ALA A 3 84.33 34.38 -20.85
C ALA A 3 83.04 34.37 -21.70
N THR A 4 82.43 33.19 -21.84
CA THR A 4 81.16 32.97 -22.53
C THR A 4 80.00 33.33 -21.59
N PRO A 5 79.02 34.16 -22.00
CA PRO A 5 77.84 34.41 -21.17
C PRO A 5 76.85 33.24 -21.25
N LEU A 6 76.29 32.84 -20.10
CA LEU A 6 75.25 31.82 -20.00
C LEU A 6 73.89 32.44 -20.37
N THR A 7 73.32 32.00 -21.49
CA THR A 7 71.99 32.39 -21.96
C THR A 7 70.92 31.82 -21.03
N ALA A 8 70.25 32.68 -20.26
CA ALA A 8 69.12 32.27 -19.42
C ALA A 8 67.91 31.91 -20.30
N ALA A 9 67.51 30.65 -20.27
CA ALA A 9 66.30 30.17 -20.96
C ALA A 9 65.04 30.71 -20.26
N ALA A 10 64.24 31.49 -20.98
CA ALA A 10 62.96 32.01 -20.50
C ALA A 10 61.98 30.87 -20.20
N ARG A 11 61.58 30.73 -18.93
CA ARG A 11 60.53 29.79 -18.51
C ARG A 11 59.17 30.28 -19.02
N ARG A 12 58.53 29.52 -19.92
CA ARG A 12 57.14 29.76 -20.32
C ARG A 12 56.21 29.40 -19.16
N ALA A 13 55.38 30.36 -18.75
CA ALA A 13 54.36 30.16 -17.73
C ALA A 13 53.19 29.31 -18.29
N PRO A 14 52.56 28.44 -17.47
CA PRO A 14 51.42 27.64 -17.89
C PRO A 14 50.19 28.52 -18.13
N LYS A 15 49.51 28.27 -19.25
CA LYS A 15 48.27 28.97 -19.64
C LYS A 15 47.13 28.46 -18.75
N ALA A 16 46.54 29.34 -17.95
CA ALA A 16 45.38 29.00 -17.12
C ALA A 16 44.24 28.45 -18.00
N ARG A 17 43.72 27.28 -17.65
CA ARG A 17 42.55 26.70 -18.30
C ARG A 17 41.34 27.55 -17.90
N ASP A 18 40.63 28.04 -18.91
CA ASP A 18 39.43 28.85 -18.75
C ASP A 18 38.31 28.00 -18.12
N GLN A 19 38.05 28.22 -16.82
CA GLN A 19 36.97 27.56 -16.10
C GLN A 19 35.68 28.27 -16.46
N ARG A 20 34.97 27.77 -17.47
CA ARG A 20 33.64 28.25 -17.82
C ARG A 20 32.67 27.85 -16.70
N GLY A 21 32.17 28.83 -15.96
CA GLY A 21 31.09 28.66 -14.99
C GLY A 21 29.74 28.49 -15.68
N PHE A 22 28.77 27.97 -14.93
CA PHE A 22 27.38 27.84 -15.38
C PHE A 22 26.74 29.21 -15.60
N THR A 23 25.91 29.32 -16.64
CA THR A 23 25.11 30.52 -16.91
C THR A 23 23.79 30.48 -16.12
N LEU A 24 23.22 31.66 -15.82
CA LEU A 24 21.89 31.75 -15.19
C LEU A 24 20.80 31.08 -16.06
N ILE A 25 20.96 31.12 -17.38
CA ILE A 25 20.01 30.54 -18.33
C ILE A 25 20.00 29.01 -18.24
N GLU A 26 21.16 28.36 -18.09
CA GLU A 26 21.23 26.90 -17.92
C GLU A 26 20.51 26.44 -16.66
N LEU A 27 20.70 27.13 -15.54
CA LEU A 27 19.98 26.83 -14.29
C LEU A 27 18.47 27.04 -14.45
N LEU A 28 18.05 28.10 -15.16
CA LEU A 28 16.65 28.36 -15.43
C LEU A 28 16.01 27.24 -16.25
N VAL A 29 16.65 26.80 -17.33
CA VAL A 29 16.16 25.70 -18.17
C VAL A 29 16.03 24.41 -17.37
N VAL A 30 17.01 24.09 -16.52
CA VAL A 30 16.95 22.90 -15.64
C VAL A 30 15.75 22.98 -14.68
N LEU A 31 15.53 24.14 -14.05
CA LEU A 31 14.40 24.32 -13.13
C LEU A 31 13.04 24.20 -13.83
N VAL A 32 12.93 24.68 -15.07
CA VAL A 32 11.71 24.54 -15.88
C VAL A 32 11.43 23.07 -16.21
N ILE A 33 12.45 22.31 -16.64
CA ILE A 33 12.30 20.87 -16.93
C ILE A 33 11.94 20.10 -15.67
N LEU A 34 12.60 20.38 -14.53
CA LEU A 34 12.28 19.76 -13.24
C LEU A 34 10.84 20.06 -12.80
N GLY A 35 10.36 21.30 -12.99
CA GLY A 35 8.98 21.67 -12.70
C GLY A 35 7.96 20.92 -13.55
N LEU A 36 8.21 20.78 -14.86
CA LEU A 36 7.37 20.00 -15.78
C LEU A 36 7.34 18.51 -15.41
N LEU A 37 8.51 17.92 -15.13
CA LEU A 37 8.61 16.51 -14.72
C LEU A 37 7.90 16.26 -13.39
N ALA A 38 8.07 17.14 -12.40
CA ALA A 38 7.39 17.03 -11.11
C ALA A 38 5.86 17.09 -11.27
N GLY A 39 5.34 17.99 -12.12
CA GLY A 39 3.91 18.10 -12.41
C GLY A 39 3.29 16.86 -13.08
N LEU A 40 4.05 16.16 -13.92
CA LEU A 40 3.58 14.96 -14.62
C LEU A 40 3.76 13.67 -13.79
N ALA A 41 4.83 13.57 -13.01
CA ALA A 41 5.17 12.36 -12.26
C ALA A 41 4.49 12.27 -10.89
N GLY A 42 4.27 13.41 -10.20
CA GLY A 42 3.75 13.45 -8.82
C GLY A 42 2.43 12.67 -8.61
N PRO A 43 1.36 12.92 -9.39
CA PRO A 43 0.06 12.30 -9.16
C PRO A 43 0.01 10.79 -9.45
N ARG A 44 0.92 10.27 -10.28
CA ARG A 44 0.86 8.87 -10.73
C ARG A 44 1.42 7.89 -9.71
N VAL A 45 2.42 8.29 -8.92
CA VAL A 45 3.07 7.39 -7.94
C VAL A 45 2.15 7.05 -6.76
N ILE A 46 1.36 8.03 -6.29
CA ILE A 46 0.46 7.84 -5.14
C ILE A 46 -0.67 6.84 -5.47
N LYS A 47 -1.22 6.87 -6.69
CA LYS A 47 -2.31 5.96 -7.10
C LYS A 47 -1.91 4.49 -7.15
N TYR A 48 -0.65 4.17 -7.46
CA TYR A 48 -0.20 2.77 -7.55
C TYR A 48 0.09 2.13 -6.19
N LEU A 49 0.51 2.91 -5.20
CA LEU A 49 0.58 2.44 -3.81
C LEU A 49 -0.83 2.28 -3.21
N SER A 50 -1.77 3.14 -3.63
CA SER A 50 -3.13 3.17 -3.09
C SER A 50 -4.01 1.96 -3.43
N GLY A 51 -3.89 1.38 -4.62
CA GLY A 51 -4.79 0.29 -5.05
C GLY A 51 -4.47 -1.07 -4.42
N ALA A 52 -3.20 -1.33 -4.10
CA ALA A 52 -2.74 -2.64 -3.63
C ALA A 52 -3.35 -3.04 -2.29
N LYS A 53 -3.59 -2.06 -1.40
CA LYS A 53 -4.26 -2.29 -0.12
C LYS A 53 -5.73 -2.66 -0.35
N SER A 54 -6.48 -1.87 -1.10
CA SER A 54 -7.87 -2.20 -1.41
C SER A 54 -8.02 -3.58 -2.07
N ASP A 55 -7.12 -3.95 -2.97
CA ASP A 55 -7.15 -5.27 -3.60
C ASP A 55 -6.78 -6.40 -2.63
N THR A 56 -5.83 -6.17 -1.72
CA THR A 56 -5.54 -7.10 -0.63
C THR A 56 -6.76 -7.27 0.27
N ALA A 57 -7.46 -6.17 0.58
CA ALA A 57 -8.66 -6.22 1.41
C ALA A 57 -9.77 -7.05 0.76
N LYS A 58 -9.99 -6.91 -0.56
CA LYS A 58 -10.96 -7.74 -1.31
C LYS A 58 -10.62 -9.23 -1.21
N VAL A 59 -9.36 -9.60 -1.44
CA VAL A 59 -8.91 -11.00 -1.38
C VAL A 59 -9.09 -11.57 0.04
N GLN A 60 -8.79 -10.79 1.07
CA GLN A 60 -9.01 -11.21 2.46
C GLN A 60 -10.50 -11.39 2.77
N ILE A 61 -11.35 -10.49 2.28
CA ILE A 61 -12.82 -10.59 2.42
C ILE A 61 -13.35 -11.86 1.74
N GLU A 62 -12.90 -12.16 0.52
CA GLU A 62 -13.27 -13.40 -0.19
C GLU A 62 -12.84 -14.66 0.57
N GLN A 63 -11.66 -14.64 1.21
CA GLN A 63 -11.20 -15.76 2.04
C GLN A 63 -12.06 -15.93 3.30
N LEU A 64 -12.43 -14.82 3.96
CA LEU A 64 -13.32 -14.85 5.11
C LEU A 64 -14.71 -15.38 4.71
N ALA A 65 -15.22 -14.95 3.56
CA ALA A 65 -16.49 -15.41 3.00
C ALA A 65 -16.48 -16.91 2.72
N ALA A 66 -15.44 -17.42 2.07
CA ALA A 66 -15.29 -18.86 1.85
C ALA A 66 -15.22 -19.63 3.19
N GLY A 67 -14.62 -19.04 4.23
CA GLY A 67 -14.66 -19.60 5.59
C GLY A 67 -16.07 -19.65 6.16
N MET A 68 -16.90 -18.63 5.91
CA MET A 68 -18.32 -18.62 6.29
C MET A 68 -19.11 -19.72 5.59
N ASP A 69 -18.84 -19.94 4.31
CA ASP A 69 -19.46 -21.03 3.54
C ASP A 69 -19.11 -22.40 4.13
N LEU A 70 -17.86 -22.61 4.57
CA LEU A 70 -17.47 -23.85 5.24
C LEU A 70 -18.14 -23.99 6.62
N PHE A 71 -18.22 -22.90 7.38
CA PHE A 71 -18.88 -22.90 8.69
C PHE A 71 -20.35 -23.32 8.57
N ILE A 72 -21.11 -22.77 7.61
CA ILE A 72 -22.52 -23.13 7.43
C ILE A 72 -22.70 -24.59 6.98
N LEU A 73 -21.76 -25.17 6.22
CA LEU A 73 -21.83 -26.58 5.82
C LEU A 73 -21.79 -27.53 7.02
N ASP A 74 -21.01 -27.21 8.05
CA ASP A 74 -20.88 -28.04 9.25
C ASP A 74 -21.96 -27.71 10.30
N VAL A 75 -22.12 -26.42 10.59
CA VAL A 75 -22.95 -25.92 11.70
C VAL A 75 -24.42 -25.75 11.28
N GLY A 76 -24.68 -25.51 9.99
CA GLY A 76 -26.03 -25.32 9.43
C GLY A 76 -26.58 -23.89 9.55
N ARG A 77 -25.77 -22.94 10.01
CA ARG A 77 -26.06 -21.50 10.05
C ARG A 77 -24.76 -20.71 9.93
N TYR A 78 -24.83 -19.43 9.58
CA TYR A 78 -23.70 -18.53 9.79
C TYR A 78 -23.49 -18.22 11.29
N PRO A 79 -22.30 -17.72 11.66
CA PRO A 79 -22.06 -17.20 13.01
C PRO A 79 -23.08 -16.12 13.39
N ALA A 80 -23.47 -16.06 14.66
CA ALA A 80 -24.23 -14.94 15.16
C ALA A 80 -23.33 -13.69 15.28
N ASP A 81 -23.92 -12.50 15.37
CA ASP A 81 -23.15 -11.25 15.45
C ASP A 81 -22.18 -11.20 16.65
N ASP A 82 -22.51 -11.88 17.75
CA ASP A 82 -21.66 -12.00 18.95
C ASP A 82 -20.53 -13.03 18.79
N GLU A 83 -20.71 -14.04 17.92
CA GLU A 83 -19.67 -15.01 17.57
C GLU A 83 -18.71 -14.42 16.51
N GLY A 84 -19.27 -13.70 15.52
CA GLY A 84 -18.56 -12.95 14.50
C GLY A 84 -17.53 -13.76 13.69
N LEU A 85 -16.52 -13.06 13.19
CA LEU A 85 -15.41 -13.69 12.44
C LEU A 85 -14.57 -14.65 13.29
N GLN A 86 -14.58 -14.50 14.62
CA GLN A 86 -13.81 -15.35 15.52
C GLN A 86 -14.28 -16.81 15.47
N ALA A 87 -15.56 -17.03 15.17
CA ALA A 87 -16.13 -18.35 14.94
C ALA A 87 -15.43 -19.16 13.83
N LEU A 88 -14.71 -18.47 12.93
CA LEU A 88 -13.94 -19.13 11.88
C LEU A 88 -12.65 -19.77 12.37
N VAL A 89 -12.09 -19.32 13.49
CA VAL A 89 -10.79 -19.79 14.00
C VAL A 89 -10.92 -20.52 15.32
N GLU A 90 -11.98 -20.25 16.07
CA GLU A 90 -12.24 -20.82 17.39
C GLU A 90 -13.69 -21.28 17.47
N ALA A 91 -13.91 -22.42 18.15
CA ALA A 91 -15.23 -23.00 18.31
C ALA A 91 -16.12 -22.09 19.18
N PRO A 92 -17.28 -21.62 18.68
CA PRO A 92 -18.20 -20.85 19.50
C PRO A 92 -18.81 -21.70 20.62
N SER A 93 -19.14 -21.04 21.73
CA SER A 93 -19.72 -21.72 22.89
C SER A 93 -21.07 -22.35 22.55
N GLY A 94 -21.22 -23.65 22.82
CA GLY A 94 -22.47 -24.38 22.57
C GLY A 94 -22.66 -24.87 21.13
N VAL A 95 -21.67 -24.70 20.25
CA VAL A 95 -21.71 -25.21 18.86
C VAL A 95 -21.01 -26.56 18.77
N ASN A 96 -21.80 -27.64 18.77
CA ASN A 96 -21.26 -29.01 18.80
C ASN A 96 -20.76 -29.56 17.45
N ARG A 97 -21.18 -28.99 16.32
CA ARG A 97 -20.81 -29.45 14.97
C ARG A 97 -19.64 -28.72 14.36
N TRP A 98 -19.01 -27.80 15.11
CA TRP A 98 -17.87 -27.04 14.63
C TRP A 98 -16.69 -27.99 14.33
N ASN A 99 -16.13 -27.86 13.14
CA ASN A 99 -15.04 -28.70 12.63
C ASN A 99 -13.93 -27.84 11.99
N GLY A 100 -13.81 -26.59 12.47
CA GLY A 100 -12.79 -25.66 12.03
C GLY A 100 -11.37 -25.99 12.56
N PRO A 101 -10.41 -25.07 12.39
CA PRO A 101 -10.58 -23.73 11.87
C PRO A 101 -10.90 -23.71 10.36
N TYR A 102 -11.72 -22.75 9.97
CA TYR A 102 -12.17 -22.51 8.60
C TYR A 102 -11.28 -21.53 7.83
N LEU A 103 -10.25 -20.99 8.49
CA LEU A 103 -9.19 -20.19 7.89
C LEU A 103 -7.85 -20.93 7.94
N THR A 104 -7.01 -20.70 6.93
CA THR A 104 -5.65 -21.25 6.88
C THR A 104 -4.79 -20.76 8.05
N LYS A 105 -5.00 -19.50 8.48
CA LYS A 105 -4.36 -18.93 9.66
C LYS A 105 -5.29 -19.10 10.86
N LYS A 106 -4.72 -19.37 12.04
CA LYS A 106 -5.47 -19.52 13.30
C LYS A 106 -5.85 -18.18 13.95
N GLU A 107 -5.94 -17.14 13.15
CA GLU A 107 -6.28 -15.79 13.59
C GLU A 107 -7.06 -15.11 12.47
N VAL A 108 -8.02 -14.28 12.86
CA VAL A 108 -8.72 -13.41 11.91
C VAL A 108 -7.75 -12.31 11.50
N PRO A 109 -7.44 -12.15 10.20
CA PRO A 109 -6.56 -11.09 9.76
C PRO A 109 -7.18 -9.72 10.01
N LEU A 110 -6.34 -8.74 10.33
CA LEU A 110 -6.70 -7.33 10.21
C LEU A 110 -6.73 -6.93 8.73
N ASP A 111 -7.47 -5.88 8.44
CA ASP A 111 -7.45 -5.26 7.13
C ASP A 111 -6.07 -4.61 6.83
N PRO A 112 -5.82 -4.18 5.58
CA PRO A 112 -4.53 -3.57 5.17
C PRO A 112 -4.20 -2.22 5.81
N TRP A 113 -5.12 -1.65 6.57
CA TRP A 113 -4.94 -0.41 7.35
C TRP A 113 -4.78 -0.69 8.85
N GLY A 114 -4.91 -1.95 9.27
CA GLY A 114 -4.72 -2.39 10.65
C GLY A 114 -6.01 -2.41 11.48
N ASN A 115 -7.17 -2.27 10.86
CA ASN A 115 -8.46 -2.33 11.55
C ASN A 115 -9.06 -3.75 11.45
N PRO A 116 -9.86 -4.18 12.44
CA PRO A 116 -10.64 -5.40 12.31
C PRO A 116 -11.69 -5.28 11.19
N TYR A 117 -11.90 -6.35 10.44
CA TYR A 117 -13.04 -6.45 9.55
C TYR A 117 -14.36 -6.44 10.33
N THR A 118 -15.37 -5.78 9.78
CA THR A 118 -16.72 -5.82 10.32
C THR A 118 -17.49 -6.97 9.70
N TYR A 119 -18.17 -7.74 10.55
CA TYR A 119 -19.12 -8.77 10.17
C TYR A 119 -20.52 -8.35 10.62
N ARG A 120 -21.52 -8.61 9.79
CA ARG A 120 -22.92 -8.46 10.15
C ARG A 120 -23.72 -9.61 9.56
N LEU A 121 -24.51 -10.27 10.39
CA LEU A 121 -25.48 -11.26 9.94
C LEU A 121 -26.67 -10.54 9.28
N GLY A 122 -27.06 -11.00 8.10
CA GLY A 122 -28.20 -10.46 7.37
C GLY A 122 -29.54 -10.86 7.97
N ASP A 123 -30.59 -10.15 7.57
CA ASP A 123 -31.96 -10.41 8.04
C ASP A 123 -32.38 -11.85 7.72
N GLY A 124 -32.85 -12.57 8.75
CA GLY A 124 -33.26 -13.97 8.62
C GLY A 124 -32.11 -14.98 8.59
N GLY A 125 -30.86 -14.55 8.76
CA GLY A 125 -29.70 -15.43 9.01
C GLY A 125 -29.25 -16.28 7.81
N LYS A 126 -29.69 -15.92 6.60
CA LYS A 126 -29.36 -16.63 5.36
C LYS A 126 -28.26 -15.97 4.54
N ASP A 127 -28.00 -14.71 4.80
CA ASP A 127 -26.98 -13.89 4.15
C ASP A 127 -26.12 -13.22 5.22
N PHE A 128 -24.97 -12.68 4.84
CA PHE A 128 -24.08 -11.95 5.72
C PHE A 128 -23.33 -10.86 4.94
N GLU A 129 -22.78 -9.90 5.65
CA GLU A 129 -21.92 -8.86 5.10
C GLU A 129 -20.56 -8.89 5.81
N ILE A 130 -19.48 -8.79 5.04
CA ILE A 130 -18.12 -8.56 5.55
C ILE A 130 -17.56 -7.33 4.86
N TYR A 131 -17.07 -6.37 5.64
CA TYR A 131 -16.53 -5.14 5.08
C TYR A 131 -15.42 -4.48 5.94
N THR A 132 -14.70 -3.56 5.30
CA THR A 132 -13.82 -2.57 5.93
C THR A 132 -14.18 -1.18 5.41
N LEU A 133 -14.03 -0.18 6.29
CA LEU A 133 -14.26 1.24 6.02
C LEU A 133 -12.98 1.95 5.47
N GLY A 134 -11.99 1.19 5.03
CA GLY A 134 -10.76 1.74 4.47
C GLY A 134 -9.89 2.49 5.48
N ALA A 135 -9.02 3.36 4.96
CA ALA A 135 -8.00 4.07 5.74
C ALA A 135 -8.53 5.10 6.73
N ASP A 136 -9.69 5.71 6.46
CA ASP A 136 -10.29 6.75 7.30
C ASP A 136 -11.30 6.22 8.30
N ASN A 137 -11.64 4.93 8.20
CA ASN A 137 -12.59 4.25 9.09
C ASN A 137 -13.96 4.97 9.14
N ALA A 138 -14.39 5.52 7.99
CA ALA A 138 -15.65 6.23 7.82
C ALA A 138 -16.39 5.67 6.59
N GLU A 139 -17.72 5.72 6.60
CA GLU A 139 -18.50 5.27 5.44
C GLU A 139 -18.24 6.13 4.20
N GLY A 140 -18.01 5.47 3.08
CA GLY A 140 -17.83 6.10 1.77
C GLY A 140 -16.37 6.23 1.40
N GLY A 141 -15.92 7.46 1.10
CA GLY A 141 -14.54 7.73 0.72
C GLY A 141 -14.16 7.37 -0.72
N GLU A 142 -12.94 7.74 -1.10
CA GLU A 142 -12.35 7.42 -2.41
C GLU A 142 -10.92 6.90 -2.24
N GLY A 143 -10.47 6.05 -3.17
CA GLY A 143 -9.13 5.48 -3.13
C GLY A 143 -8.92 4.59 -1.91
N GLU A 144 -7.93 4.91 -1.07
CA GLU A 144 -7.61 4.17 0.16
C GLU A 144 -8.67 4.33 1.25
N ASN A 145 -9.48 5.38 1.17
CA ASN A 145 -10.59 5.63 2.07
C ASN A 145 -11.88 4.95 1.62
N ALA A 146 -11.89 4.33 0.43
CA ALA A 146 -13.09 3.71 -0.09
C ALA A 146 -13.43 2.44 0.69
N ASP A 147 -14.70 2.30 1.10
CA ASP A 147 -15.24 1.07 1.65
C ASP A 147 -14.98 -0.13 0.72
N VAL A 148 -14.62 -1.26 1.31
CA VAL A 148 -14.50 -2.54 0.59
C VAL A 148 -15.42 -3.56 1.27
N ARG A 149 -16.34 -4.15 0.51
CA ARG A 149 -17.41 -5.02 1.01
C ARG A 149 -17.54 -6.29 0.19
N HIS A 150 -17.97 -7.38 0.80
CA HIS A 150 -18.50 -8.55 0.10
C HIS A 150 -19.94 -8.28 -0.32
N ASN A 151 -20.25 -8.44 -1.61
CA ASN A 151 -21.61 -8.53 -2.13
C ASN A 151 -21.89 -9.94 -2.67
#